data_AF-A0A0L8VDV9-F1
#
_entry.id   AF-A0A0L8VDV9-F1
#
_cell.length_a   1.000
_cell.length_b   1.000
_cell.length_c   1.000
_cell.angle_alpha   90.00
_cell.angle_beta   90.00
_cell.angle_gamma   90.00
#
_symmetry.space_group_name_H-M   'P 1'
#
loop_
_entity.id
_entity.type
_entity.pdbx_description
1 polymer ?
#
loop_
_entity_poly.entity_id
_entity_poly.type
_entity_poly.pdbx_seq_one_letter_code
_entity_poly.pdbx_strand_id
1 'polypeptide(L)'
;MEFFLVLGVAIALVALAFVALSIRVLLEKKGKFPNLHIGSNKHMKQRGITCAQTFDKIEQAKVKRQLSFKELSLIDDVEGGC
;
A
#
# COMPACT_ATOMS: atom_id res chain seq x y z
N MET A 1 -19.16 43.17 -17.65
CA MET A 1 -18.77 43.30 -16.23
C MET A 1 -19.00 41.98 -15.49
N GLU A 2 -20.12 41.30 -15.71
CA GLU A 2 -20.43 39.98 -15.15
C GLU A 2 -19.37 38.88 -15.41
N PHE A 3 -18.82 38.79 -16.62
CA PHE A 3 -17.86 37.73 -16.96
C PHE A 3 -16.59 37.74 -16.09
N PHE A 4 -16.03 38.93 -15.85
CA PHE A 4 -14.84 39.07 -15.00
C PHE A 4 -15.13 38.76 -13.53
N LEU A 5 -16.35 39.02 -13.06
CA LEU A 5 -16.79 38.68 -11.71
C LEU A 5 -16.90 37.15 -11.55
N VAL A 6 -17.56 36.47 -12.48
CA VAL A 6 -17.68 35.01 -12.48
C VAL A 6 -16.30 34.35 -12.59
N LEU A 7 -15.43 34.85 -13.47
CA LEU A 7 -14.07 34.35 -13.62
C LEU A 7 -13.25 34.53 -12.34
N GLY A 8 -13.36 35.70 -11.69
CA GLY A 8 -12.67 35.98 -10.43
C GLY A 8 -13.11 35.05 -9.30
N VAL A 9 -14.44 34.83 -9.16
CA VAL A 9 -14.99 33.90 -8.15
C VAL A 9 -14.55 32.46 -8.41
N ALA A 10 -14.56 32.02 -9.67
CA ALA A 10 -14.11 30.67 -10.03
C ALA A 10 -12.64 30.43 -9.66
N ILE A 11 -11.76 31.37 -9.99
CA ILE A 11 -10.32 31.28 -9.65
C ILE A 11 -10.14 31.25 -8.13
N ALA A 12 -10.85 32.12 -7.39
CA ALA A 12 -10.75 32.17 -5.93
C ALA A 12 -11.16 30.83 -5.28
N LEU A 13 -12.24 30.20 -5.76
CA LEU A 13 -12.69 28.89 -5.26
C LEU A 13 -11.69 27.78 -5.55
N VAL A 14 -11.14 27.75 -6.77
CA VAL A 14 -10.13 26.75 -7.15
C VAL A 14 -8.86 26.94 -6.31
N ALA A 15 -8.39 28.17 -6.15
CA ALA A 15 -7.23 28.47 -5.30
C ALA A 15 -7.46 28.02 -3.85
N LEU A 16 -8.64 28.29 -3.29
CA LEU A 16 -9.00 27.85 -1.94
C LEU A 16 -8.98 26.32 -1.83
N ALA A 17 -9.48 25.59 -2.83
CA ALA A 17 -9.46 24.14 -2.84
C ALA A 17 -8.02 23.58 -2.83
N PHE A 18 -7.10 24.16 -3.61
CA PHE A 18 -5.69 23.76 -3.63
C PHE A 18 -4.99 24.05 -2.29
N VAL A 19 -5.27 25.20 -1.68
CA VAL A 19 -4.75 25.55 -0.35
C VAL A 19 -5.25 24.54 0.70
N ALA A 20 -6.54 24.20 0.67
CA ALA A 20 -7.11 23.23 1.60
C ALA A 20 -6.52 21.83 1.40
N LEU A 21 -6.35 21.39 0.15
CA LEU A 21 -5.76 20.08 -0.18
C LEU A 21 -4.30 19.97 0.28
N SER A 22 -3.56 21.07 0.25
CA SER A 22 -2.13 21.12 0.60
C SER A 22 -1.85 21.62 2.02
N ILE A 23 -2.88 21.86 2.85
CA ILE A 23 -2.75 22.51 4.17
C ILE A 23 -1.72 21.83 5.09
N ARG A 24 -1.67 20.49 5.09
CA ARG A 24 -0.71 19.71 5.89
C ARG A 24 0.73 19.92 5.42
N VAL A 25 0.93 19.99 4.10
CA VAL A 25 2.26 20.22 3.51
C VAL A 25 2.74 21.64 3.79
N LEU A 26 1.84 22.63 3.77
CA LEU A 26 2.16 24.04 4.01
C LEU A 26 2.42 24.35 5.50
N LEU A 27 1.69 23.72 6.43
CA LEU A 27 1.80 24.02 7.87
C LEU A 27 2.89 23.22 8.58
N GLU A 28 3.24 22.01 8.10
CA GLU A 28 4.27 21.19 8.73
C GLU A 28 5.68 21.65 8.30
N LYS A 29 6.58 21.90 9.26
CA LYS A 29 7.98 22.34 9.01
C LYS A 29 8.80 21.41 8.11
N LYS A 30 8.33 20.17 7.91
CA LYS A 30 8.88 19.18 6.96
C LYS A 30 7.74 18.46 6.23
N GLY A 31 6.69 19.19 5.88
CA GLY A 31 5.56 18.66 5.12
C GLY A 31 6.06 17.99 3.86
N LYS A 32 5.96 16.66 3.83
CA LYS A 32 6.30 15.85 2.66
C LYS A 32 5.09 14.99 2.36
N PHE A 33 4.84 14.77 1.07
CA PHE A 33 3.90 13.74 0.70
C PHE A 33 4.35 12.40 1.27
N PRO A 34 3.42 11.60 1.83
CA PRO A 34 3.75 10.30 2.38
C PRO A 34 4.38 9.42 1.30
N ASN A 35 5.24 8.48 1.71
CA ASN A 35 5.80 7.52 0.79
C ASN A 35 4.68 6.63 0.21
N LEU A 36 4.36 6.84 -1.07
CA LEU A 36 3.36 6.05 -1.79
C LEU A 36 3.88 4.65 -2.17
N HIS A 37 5.20 4.45 -2.13
CA HIS A 37 5.79 3.14 -2.39
C HIS A 37 5.50 2.18 -1.24
N ILE A 38 4.60 1.22 -1.46
CA ILE A 38 4.14 0.24 -0.45
C ILE A 38 5.32 -0.47 0.21
N GLY A 39 6.32 -0.90 -0.57
CA GLY A 39 7.47 -1.66 -0.07
C GLY A 39 8.40 -0.85 0.85
N SER A 40 8.49 0.47 0.65
CA SER A 40 9.39 1.35 1.43
C SER A 40 8.66 2.07 2.57
N ASN A 41 7.33 1.96 2.62
CA ASN A 41 6.52 2.65 3.61
C ASN A 41 6.47 1.86 4.93
N LYS A 42 7.19 2.37 5.95
CA LYS A 42 7.24 1.79 7.30
C LYS A 42 5.86 1.62 7.93
N HIS A 43 4.94 2.56 7.69
CA HIS A 43 3.59 2.53 8.25
C HIS A 43 2.73 1.43 7.61
N MET A 44 2.90 1.17 6.31
CA MET A 44 2.23 0.04 5.64
C MET A 44 2.80 -1.30 6.12
N LYS A 45 4.12 -1.39 6.25
CA LYS A 45 4.80 -2.60 6.77
C LYS A 45 4.35 -2.96 8.19
N GLN A 46 4.19 -1.97 9.07
CA GLN A 46 3.66 -2.18 10.44
C GLN A 46 2.25 -2.75 10.45
N ARG A 47 1.45 -2.50 9.41
CA ARG A 47 0.10 -3.05 9.23
C ARG A 47 0.10 -4.42 8.51
N GLY A 48 1.27 -4.97 8.19
CA GLY A 48 1.40 -6.23 7.44
C GLY A 48 1.10 -6.11 5.94
N ILE A 49 0.94 -4.88 5.41
CA ILE A 49 0.63 -4.66 3.99
C ILE A 49 1.95 -4.66 3.21
N THR A 50 2.05 -5.51 2.19
CA THR A 50 3.23 -5.64 1.32
C THR A 50 2.84 -5.51 -0.15
N CYS A 51 3.84 -5.35 -1.03
CA CYS A 51 3.60 -5.32 -2.48
C CYS A 51 3.03 -6.67 -2.96
N ALA A 52 2.17 -6.65 -3.98
CA ALA A 52 1.59 -7.86 -4.56
C ALA A 52 2.63 -8.93 -4.91
N GLN A 53 3.78 -8.52 -5.46
CA GLN A 53 4.88 -9.45 -5.78
C GLN A 53 5.53 -10.06 -4.53
N THR A 54 5.64 -9.28 -3.45
CA THR A 54 6.18 -9.79 -2.18
C THR A 54 5.21 -10.76 -1.54
N PHE A 55 3.92 -10.42 -1.55
CA PHE A 55 2.86 -11.28 -1.06
C PHE A 55 2.81 -12.62 -1.82
N ASP A 56 2.85 -12.57 -3.16
CA ASP A 56 2.88 -13.76 -4.01
C ASP A 56 4.08 -14.67 -3.69
N LYS A 57 5.29 -14.09 -3.55
CA LYS A 57 6.48 -14.86 -3.13
C LYS A 57 6.33 -15.50 -1.75
N ILE A 58 5.72 -14.79 -0.79
CA ILE A 58 5.47 -15.32 0.56
C ILE A 58 4.50 -16.50 0.50
N GLU A 59 3.41 -16.37 -0.25
CA GLU A 59 2.42 -17.45 -0.40
C GLU A 59 3.00 -18.65 -1.16
N GLN A 60 3.74 -18.44 -2.24
CA GLN A 60 4.45 -19.52 -2.95
C GLN A 60 5.44 -20.25 -2.02
N ALA A 61 6.17 -19.53 -1.19
CA ALA A 61 7.07 -20.12 -0.21
C ALA A 61 6.32 -20.94 0.86
N LYS A 62 5.15 -20.46 1.32
CA LYS A 62 4.29 -21.22 2.24
C LYS A 62 3.78 -22.51 1.60
N VAL A 63 3.28 -22.45 0.36
CA VAL A 63 2.80 -23.63 -0.37
C VAL A 63 3.93 -24.64 -0.55
N LYS A 64 5.13 -24.22 -0.98
CA LYS A 64 6.29 -25.12 -1.12
C LYS A 64 6.66 -25.82 0.20
N ARG A 65 6.60 -25.10 1.33
CA ARG A 65 6.85 -25.66 2.66
C ARG A 65 5.78 -26.68 3.06
N GLN A 66 4.50 -26.38 2.81
CA GLN A 66 3.40 -27.28 3.11
C GLN A 66 3.45 -28.55 2.26
N LEU A 67 3.74 -28.44 0.96
CA LEU A 67 3.90 -29.59 0.07
C LEU A 67 5.07 -30.47 0.52
N SER A 68 6.22 -29.89 0.84
CA SER A 68 7.38 -30.65 1.34
C SER A 68 7.09 -31.39 2.65
N PHE A 69 6.32 -30.79 3.58
CA PHE A 69 5.93 -31.47 4.81
C PHE A 69 4.93 -32.60 4.56
N LYS A 70 3.94 -32.37 3.69
CA LYS A 70 2.94 -33.37 3.34
C LYS A 70 3.55 -34.55 2.57
N GLU A 71 4.50 -34.27 1.68
CA GLU A 71 5.23 -35.30 0.95
C GLU A 71 6.07 -36.16 1.88
N LEU A 72 6.70 -35.56 2.89
CA LEU A 72 7.39 -36.32 3.94
C LEU A 72 6.43 -37.22 4.73
N SER A 73 5.28 -36.69 5.17
CA SER A 73 4.28 -37.48 5.90
C SER A 73 3.66 -38.60 5.07
N LEU A 74 3.49 -38.40 3.75
CA LEU A 74 2.99 -39.41 2.83
C LEU A 74 3.94 -40.60 2.69
N ILE A 75 5.26 -40.40 2.79
CA ILE A 75 6.25 -41.48 2.74
C ILE A 75 6.23 -42.29 4.04
N ASP A 76 6.15 -41.62 5.21
CA ASP A 76 6.05 -42.29 6.51
C ASP A 76 4.76 -43.13 6.63
N ASP A 77 3.64 -42.66 6.06
CA ASP A 77 2.38 -43.41 6.00
C ASP A 77 2.45 -44.64 5.06
N VAL A 78 3.32 -44.61 4.04
CA VAL A 78 3.56 -45.74 3.13
C VAL A 78 4.57 -46.73 3.71
N GLU A 79 5.58 -46.28 4.46
CA GLU A 79 6.54 -47.16 5.14
C GLU A 79 5.98 -47.81 6.42
N GLY A 80 4.88 -47.29 6.98
CA GLY A 80 4.13 -47.90 8.08
C GLY A 80 2.97 -48.84 7.66
N GLY A 81 2.74 -49.01 6.36
CA GLY A 81 1.81 -50.01 5.82
C GLY A 81 2.49 -51.37 5.76
N CYS A 82 1.83 -52.39 6.33
CA CYS A 82 2.26 -53.79 6.37
C CYS A 82 2.89 -54.31 5.06
#